data_AF-W7UIA0-F1
#
_entry.id   AF-W7UIA0-F1
#
_cell.length_a   1.000
_cell.length_b   1.000
_cell.length_c   1.000
_cell.angle_alpha   90.00
_cell.angle_beta   90.00
_cell.angle_gamma   90.00
#
_symmetry.space_group_name_H-M   'P 1'
#
loop_
_entity.id
_entity.type
_entity.pdbx_description
1 polymer ?
#
loop_
_entity_poly.entity_id
_entity_poly.type
_entity_poly.pdbx_seq_one_letter_code
_entity_poly.pdbx_strand_id
1 'polypeptide(L)'
;MANSIRYSEGTDSVVNTAAKIDSLNDDFYSEYTEFYSTIEGDLMSNWKGEDSETFRQRANDVKPHFESMKDVISEYATFLRNTANAHEARMEDSKDQVGSSCAFGD
;
A
#
# COMPACT_ATOMS: atom_id res chain seq x y z
N MET A 1 5.34 27.25 20.22
CA MET A 1 4.96 27.11 18.79
C MET A 1 5.83 26.11 18.00
N ALA A 2 6.85 25.46 18.58
CA ALA A 2 7.78 24.58 17.83
C ALA A 2 7.28 23.14 17.56
N ASN A 3 6.22 22.69 18.23
CA ASN A 3 5.78 21.30 18.15
C ASN A 3 4.88 21.02 16.93
N SER A 4 4.03 21.98 16.54
CA SER A 4 3.07 21.80 15.43
C SER A 4 3.72 21.63 14.05
N ILE A 5 4.91 22.20 13.81
CA ILE A 5 5.58 22.14 12.50
C ILE A 5 6.29 20.80 12.30
N ARG A 6 6.78 20.18 13.38
CA ARG A 6 7.48 18.88 13.32
C ARG A 6 6.55 17.69 13.16
N TYR A 7 5.28 17.82 13.55
CA TYR A 7 4.31 16.72 13.43
C TYR A 7 3.64 16.66 12.06
N SER A 8 3.43 17.78 11.38
CA SER A 8 2.94 17.76 9.99
C SER A 8 3.96 17.10 9.07
N GLU A 9 5.26 17.37 9.24
CA GLU A 9 6.31 16.64 8.51
C GLU A 9 6.28 15.12 8.77
N GLY A 10 5.88 14.71 9.97
CA GLY A 10 5.72 13.31 10.35
C GLY A 10 4.52 12.64 9.68
N THR A 11 3.36 13.29 9.66
CA THR A 11 2.15 12.78 8.99
C THR A 11 2.33 12.78 7.46
N ASP A 12 2.91 13.83 6.91
CA ASP A 12 3.27 13.93 5.49
C ASP A 12 4.24 12.81 5.08
N SER A 13 5.26 12.52 5.90
CA SER A 13 6.19 11.43 5.64
C SER A 13 5.50 10.05 5.62
N VAL A 14 4.51 9.82 6.49
CA VAL A 14 3.76 8.57 6.53
C VAL A 14 2.85 8.44 5.31
N VAL A 15 2.17 9.52 4.91
CA VAL A 15 1.34 9.55 3.70
C VAL A 15 2.17 9.30 2.44
N ASN A 16 3.33 9.94 2.33
CA ASN A 16 4.27 9.72 1.22
C ASN A 16 4.79 8.28 1.19
N THR A 17 5.05 7.68 2.35
CA THR A 17 5.46 6.27 2.45
C THR A 17 4.33 5.35 2.00
N ALA A 18 3.09 5.60 2.40
CA ALA A 18 1.93 4.83 1.95
C ALA A 18 1.72 4.94 0.43
N ALA A 19 1.88 6.12 -0.16
CA ALA A 19 1.82 6.31 -1.61
C ALA A 19 2.92 5.53 -2.35
N LYS A 20 4.13 5.49 -1.79
CA LYS A 20 5.22 4.70 -2.37
C LYS A 20 4.96 3.19 -2.28
N ILE A 21 4.36 2.73 -1.18
CA ILE A 21 3.95 1.33 -1.01
C ILE A 21 2.90 0.95 -2.07
N ASP A 22 1.91 1.80 -2.34
CA ASP A 22 0.93 1.54 -3.39
C ASP A 22 1.57 1.47 -4.78
N SER A 23 2.47 2.41 -5.10
CA SER A 23 3.19 2.37 -6.38
C SER A 23 3.98 1.06 -6.55
N LEU A 24 4.67 0.61 -5.50
CA LEU A 24 5.40 -0.66 -5.53
C LEU A 24 4.45 -1.86 -5.64
N ASN A 25 3.25 -1.77 -5.07
CA ASN A 25 2.23 -2.81 -5.17
C ASN A 25 1.67 -2.91 -6.59
N ASP A 26 1.45 -1.77 -7.24
CA ASP A 26 1.00 -1.70 -8.62
C ASP A 26 2.07 -2.22 -9.59
N ASP A 27 3.33 -1.83 -9.39
CA ASP A 27 4.48 -2.34 -10.14
C ASP A 27 4.59 -3.87 -9.98
N PHE A 28 4.52 -4.36 -8.73
CA PHE A 28 4.53 -5.79 -8.42
C PHE A 28 3.41 -6.55 -9.15
N TYR A 29 2.18 -6.00 -9.13
CA TYR A 29 1.05 -6.62 -9.81
C TYR A 29 1.20 -6.62 -11.33
N SER A 30 1.78 -5.55 -11.89
CA SER A 30 2.08 -5.46 -13.32
C SER A 30 3.09 -6.52 -13.74
N GLU A 31 4.23 -6.60 -13.05
CA GLU A 31 5.28 -7.60 -13.33
C GLU A 31 4.76 -9.04 -13.18
N TYR A 32 3.97 -9.29 -12.14
CA TYR A 32 3.31 -10.58 -11.93
C TYR A 32 2.37 -10.92 -13.10
N THR A 33 1.52 -9.98 -13.52
CA THR A 33 0.58 -10.21 -14.62
C THR A 33 1.31 -10.49 -15.93
N GLU A 34 2.39 -9.76 -16.20
CA GLU A 34 3.24 -9.97 -17.36
C GLU A 34 3.91 -11.34 -17.32
N PHE A 35 4.47 -11.75 -16.18
CA PHE A 35 5.07 -13.07 -16.00
C PHE A 35 4.11 -14.21 -16.35
N TYR A 36 2.87 -14.17 -15.84
CA TYR A 36 1.87 -15.19 -16.17
C TYR A 36 1.41 -15.11 -17.63
N SER A 37 1.32 -13.92 -18.21
CA SER A 37 1.04 -13.74 -19.63
C SER A 37 2.10 -14.42 -20.51
N THR A 38 3.39 -14.26 -20.18
CA THR A 38 4.49 -14.92 -20.90
C THR A 38 4.45 -16.44 -20.72
N ILE A 39 4.13 -16.93 -19.52
CA ILE A 39 3.96 -18.38 -19.29
C ILE A 39 2.84 -18.93 -20.15
N GLU A 40 1.64 -18.35 -20.07
CA GLU A 40 0.44 -18.84 -20.74
C GLU A 40 0.51 -18.68 -22.27
N GLY A 41 1.13 -17.59 -22.76
CA GLY A 41 1.23 -17.26 -24.18
C GLY A 41 2.39 -17.95 -24.89
N ASP A 42 3.62 -17.67 -24.49
CA ASP A 42 4.82 -18.04 -25.25
C ASP A 42 5.40 -19.37 -24.81
N LEU A 43 5.52 -19.58 -23.50
CA LEU A 43 6.16 -20.78 -22.97
C LEU A 43 5.28 -22.01 -23.19
N MET A 44 3.99 -21.91 -22.86
CA MET A 44 3.05 -23.03 -22.98
C MET A 44 2.68 -23.37 -24.43
N SER A 45 2.80 -22.44 -25.37
CA SER A 45 2.53 -22.71 -26.79
C SER A 45 3.66 -23.52 -27.43
N ASN A 46 4.91 -23.25 -27.06
CA ASN A 46 6.11 -23.87 -27.64
C ASN A 46 6.64 -25.07 -26.86
N TRP A 47 6.42 -25.14 -25.54
CA TRP A 47 6.93 -26.21 -24.68
C TRP A 47 5.83 -27.19 -24.25
N LYS A 48 5.78 -28.35 -24.91
CA LYS A 48 4.84 -29.44 -24.61
C LYS A 48 5.58 -30.61 -23.95
N GLY A 49 5.01 -31.18 -22.89
CA GLY A 49 5.53 -32.37 -22.21
C GLY A 49 5.02 -32.47 -20.77
N GLU A 50 5.32 -33.59 -20.11
CA GLU A 50 4.98 -33.81 -18.69
C GLU A 50 5.64 -32.77 -17.77
N ASP A 51 6.85 -32.33 -18.10
CA ASP A 51 7.58 -31.30 -17.36
C ASP A 51 6.89 -29.92 -17.46
N SER A 52 6.34 -29.57 -18.64
CA SER A 52 5.67 -28.27 -18.81
C SER A 52 4.31 -28.23 -18.11
N GLU A 53 3.61 -29.37 -18.05
CA GLU A 53 2.39 -29.54 -17.26
C GLU A 53 2.68 -29.40 -15.75
N THR A 54 3.76 -30.03 -15.27
CA THR A 54 4.20 -29.93 -13.87
C THR A 54 4.59 -28.50 -13.50
N PHE A 55 5.35 -27.82 -14.37
CA PHE A 55 5.69 -26.41 -14.18
C PHE A 55 4.44 -25.53 -14.12
N ARG A 56 3.46 -25.74 -15.01
CA ARG A 56 2.20 -24.99 -15.01
C ARG A 56 1.43 -25.17 -13.71
N GLN A 57 1.31 -26.41 -13.22
CA GLN A 57 0.66 -26.66 -11.93
C GLN A 57 1.34 -25.88 -10.82
N ARG A 58 2.68 -25.96 -10.73
CA ARG A 58 3.44 -25.23 -9.71
C ARG A 58 3.30 -23.72 -9.83
N ALA A 59 3.28 -23.17 -11.04
CA ALA A 59 3.03 -21.75 -11.24
C ALA A 59 1.62 -21.38 -10.73
N ASN A 60 0.60 -22.12 -11.15
CA ASN A 60 -0.78 -21.88 -10.71
C ASN A 60 -0.98 -22.04 -9.20
N ASP A 61 -0.24 -22.93 -8.54
CA ASP A 61 -0.28 -23.08 -7.08
C ASP A 61 0.22 -21.82 -6.35
N VAL A 62 1.18 -21.09 -6.93
CA VAL A 62 1.78 -19.88 -6.33
C VAL A 62 0.97 -18.63 -6.66
N LYS A 63 0.24 -18.64 -7.78
CA LYS A 63 -0.67 -17.56 -8.23
C LYS A 63 -1.52 -16.92 -7.11
N PRO A 64 -2.29 -17.67 -6.30
CA PRO A 64 -3.10 -17.08 -5.23
C PRO A 64 -2.28 -16.42 -4.13
N HIS A 65 -1.03 -16.85 -3.90
CA HIS A 65 -0.17 -16.20 -2.91
C HIS A 65 0.26 -14.80 -3.35
N PHE A 66 0.53 -14.62 -4.65
CA PHE A 66 0.83 -13.30 -5.19
C PHE A 66 -0.38 -12.36 -5.19
N GLU A 67 -1.57 -12.89 -5.49
CA GLU A 67 -2.82 -12.13 -5.37
C GLU A 67 -3.08 -11.71 -3.93
N SER A 68 -2.93 -12.62 -2.97
CA SER A 68 -3.07 -12.30 -1.54
C SER A 68 -2.03 -11.28 -1.06
N MET A 69 -0.80 -11.31 -1.60
CA MET A 69 0.23 -10.35 -1.21
C MET A 69 -0.14 -8.92 -1.62
N LYS A 70 -0.80 -8.74 -2.77
CA LYS A 70 -1.31 -7.44 -3.20
C LYS A 70 -2.29 -6.85 -2.20
N ASP A 71 -3.21 -7.68 -1.72
CA ASP A 71 -4.23 -7.27 -0.77
C ASP A 71 -3.60 -6.85 0.56
N VAL A 72 -2.67 -7.67 1.09
CA VAL A 72 -1.95 -7.38 2.34
C VAL A 72 -1.16 -6.07 2.24
N ILE A 73 -0.47 -5.83 1.12
CA ILE A 73 0.29 -4.60 0.91
C ILE A 73 -0.64 -3.38 0.86
N SER A 74 -1.79 -3.51 0.17
CA SER A 74 -2.80 -2.44 0.09
C SER A 74 -3.45 -2.14 1.45
N GLU A 75 -3.75 -3.17 2.24
CA GLU A 75 -4.25 -3.02 3.61
C GLU A 75 -3.25 -2.29 4.50
N TYR A 76 -1.96 -2.60 4.36
CA TYR A 76 -0.90 -1.92 5.10
C TYR A 76 -0.76 -0.44 4.72
N ALA A 77 -0.81 -0.11 3.43
CA ALA A 77 -0.82 1.28 2.98
C ALA A 77 -2.05 2.04 3.50
N THR A 78 -3.22 1.39 3.51
CA THR A 78 -4.46 1.94 4.08
C THR A 78 -4.34 2.18 5.57
N PHE A 79 -3.74 1.25 6.32
CA PHE A 79 -3.49 1.40 7.75
C PHE A 79 -2.60 2.63 8.05
N LEU A 80 -1.54 2.83 7.27
CA LEU A 80 -0.65 3.99 7.41
C LEU A 80 -1.40 5.32 7.18
N ARG A 81 -2.24 5.38 6.15
CA ARG A 81 -3.08 6.57 5.87
C ARG A 81 -4.08 6.85 6.98
N ASN A 82 -4.78 5.82 7.44
CA ASN A 82 -5.76 5.95 8.52
C ASN A 82 -5.10 6.45 9.80
N THR A 83 -3.89 5.98 10.09
CA THR A 83 -3.11 6.42 11.25
C THR A 83 -2.70 7.88 11.13
N ALA A 84 -2.23 8.32 9.96
CA ALA A 84 -1.88 9.72 9.71
C ALA A 84 -3.11 10.65 9.83
N ASN A 85 -4.23 10.29 9.20
CA ASN A 85 -5.48 11.05 9.24
C ASN A 85 -6.05 11.16 10.66
N ALA A 86 -6.03 10.06 11.43
CA ALA A 86 -6.48 10.06 12.81
C ALA A 86 -5.59 10.94 13.71
N HIS A 87 -4.31 11.03 13.40
CA HIS A 87 -3.38 11.94 14.08
C HIS A 87 -3.67 13.40 13.76
N GLU A 88 -3.92 13.75 12.49
CA GLU A 88 -4.29 15.11 12.09
C GLU A 88 -5.61 15.57 12.72
N ALA A 89 -6.65 14.74 12.67
CA ALA A 89 -7.96 15.06 13.24
C ALA A 89 -7.91 15.38 14.75
N ARG A 90 -7.09 14.65 15.51
CA ARG A 90 -6.89 14.92 16.95
C ARG A 90 -6.17 16.26 17.21
N MET A 91 -5.30 16.67 16.29
CA MET A 91 -4.57 17.93 16.40
C MET A 91 -5.45 19.13 16.03
N GLU A 92 -6.33 18.98 15.04
CA GLU A 92 -7.34 19.99 14.68
C GLU A 92 -8.25 20.28 15.89
N ASP A 93 -8.82 19.24 16.49
CA ASP A 93 -9.70 19.36 17.67
C ASP A 93 -9.00 20.02 18.88
N SER A 94 -7.72 19.71 19.09
CA SER A 94 -6.92 20.34 20.14
C SER A 94 -6.67 21.84 19.88
N LYS A 95 -6.47 22.25 18.62
CA LYS A 95 -6.27 23.66 18.25
C LYS A 95 -7.55 24.46 18.44
N ASP A 96 -8.70 23.89 18.07
CA ASP A 96 -10.00 24.54 18.22
C ASP A 96 -10.38 24.74 19.69
N GLN A 97 -10.12 23.75 20.56
CA GLN A 97 -10.34 23.89 22.01
C GLN A 97 -9.45 24.97 22.64
N VAL A 98 -8.17 25.05 22.25
CA VAL A 98 -7.25 26.08 22.76
C VAL A 98 -7.61 27.47 22.23
N GLY A 99 -8.00 27.59 20.96
CA GLY A 99 -8.44 28.85 20.36
C GLY A 99 -9.73 29.39 20.98
N SER A 100 -10.69 28.50 21.31
CA SER A 100 -11.93 28.87 21.99
C SER A 100 -11.69 29.30 23.45
N SER A 101 -10.80 28.61 24.19
CA SER A 101 -10.47 28.96 25.58
C SER A 101 -9.74 30.30 25.72
N CYS A 102 -9.02 30.76 24.69
CA CYS A 102 -8.34 32.05 24.69
C CYS A 102 -9.26 33.24 24.36
N ALA A 103 -10.47 33.00 23.83
CA ALA A 103 -11.40 34.05 23.41
C ALA A 103 -12.38 34.52 24.52
N PHE A 104 -12.36 33.89 25.70
CA PHE A 104 -13.24 34.21 26.84
C PHE A 104 -12.50 34.78 28.06
N GLY A 105 -11.30 35.33 27.85
CA GLY A 105 -10.46 35.90 28.90
C GLY A 105 -10.03 37.34 28.60
N ASP A 106 -10.99 38.23 28.37
CA ASP A 106 -10.90 39.68 28.64
C ASP A 106 -12.32 40.24 28.85
#